data_AF-N9KCK6-F1
#
_entry.id   AF-N9KCK6-F1
#
_cell.length_a   1.000
_cell.length_b   1.000
_cell.length_c   1.000
_cell.angle_alpha   90.00
_cell.angle_beta   90.00
_cell.angle_gamma   90.00
#
_symmetry.space_group_name_H-M   'P 1'
#
loop_
_entity.id
_entity.type
_entity.pdbx_description
1 polymer ?
#
loop_
_entity_poly.entity_id
_entity_poly.type
_entity_poly.pdbx_seq_one_letter_code
_entity_poly.pdbx_strand_id
1 'polypeptide(L)'
;MSTDSVSETSSPNSFFTLVKQILILAAFWGIGYVLHQQLGVPISAGILGMLLLLICLFLKFIKMEQVAMGASVVLGELLLFFVPVVIAVVQYKTLFMTEGWQIVLSIALGTILVMLSTCLTIHYYNRLKSYLQTRKPFQHKHI
;
A
#
# COMPACT_ATOMS: atom_id res chain seq x y z
N MET A 1 39.04 20.93 -19.87
CA MET A 1 39.74 20.11 -18.85
C MET A 1 38.66 19.29 -18.16
N SER A 2 38.64 17.99 -18.46
CA SER A 2 37.79 16.91 -17.92
C SER A 2 36.29 16.97 -18.24
N THR A 3 35.82 16.35 -19.32
CA THR A 3 35.59 14.89 -19.53
C THR A 3 34.35 14.38 -18.78
N ASP A 4 33.33 14.13 -19.59
CA ASP A 4 32.63 12.84 -19.70
C ASP A 4 31.76 12.34 -18.54
N SER A 5 30.48 12.18 -18.91
CA SER A 5 29.70 10.95 -18.67
C SER A 5 29.70 10.43 -17.25
N VAL A 6 28.76 10.91 -16.44
CA VAL A 6 28.27 10.11 -15.30
C VAL A 6 27.09 9.27 -15.78
N SER A 7 27.50 8.20 -16.48
CA SER A 7 26.91 6.86 -16.44
C SER A 7 25.44 6.70 -16.85
N GLU A 8 25.25 6.50 -18.14
CA GLU A 8 24.45 5.36 -18.61
C GLU A 8 24.92 4.10 -17.89
N THR A 9 24.13 3.60 -16.93
CA THR A 9 24.15 2.18 -16.56
C THR A 9 22.75 1.59 -16.78
N SER A 10 22.28 1.69 -18.02
CA SER A 10 21.30 0.77 -18.56
C SER A 10 21.91 -0.63 -18.57
N SER A 11 21.80 -1.35 -17.46
CA SER A 11 21.94 -2.81 -17.47
C SER A 11 20.76 -3.36 -18.29
N PRO A 12 20.99 -4.06 -19.42
CA PRO A 12 19.92 -4.63 -20.23
C PRO A 12 19.07 -5.67 -19.45
N ASN A 13 19.53 -6.12 -18.28
CA ASN A 13 18.80 -7.06 -17.42
C ASN A 13 17.78 -6.39 -16.48
N SER A 14 17.85 -5.07 -16.29
CA SER A 14 16.96 -4.33 -15.39
C SER A 14 15.54 -4.27 -15.94
N PHE A 15 15.36 -4.11 -17.25
CA PHE A 15 14.03 -4.09 -17.88
C PHE A 15 13.32 -5.44 -17.70
N PHE A 16 14.00 -6.55 -17.98
CA PHE A 16 13.46 -7.89 -17.74
C PHE A 16 13.12 -8.14 -16.28
N THR A 17 13.96 -7.63 -15.36
CA THR A 17 13.69 -7.72 -13.92
C THR A 17 12.45 -6.91 -13.57
N LEU A 18 12.31 -5.67 -14.04
CA LEU A 18 11.14 -4.81 -13.82
C LEU A 18 9.86 -5.44 -14.37
N VAL A 19 9.88 -5.95 -15.60
CA VAL A 19 8.74 -6.66 -16.20
C VAL A 19 8.36 -7.86 -15.35
N LYS A 20 9.34 -8.65 -14.86
CA LYS A 20 9.09 -9.75 -13.94
C LYS A 20 8.46 -9.27 -12.62
N GLN A 21 8.93 -8.16 -12.03
CA GLN A 21 8.34 -7.60 -10.81
C GLN A 21 6.89 -7.19 -11.04
N ILE A 22 6.61 -6.46 -12.12
CA ILE A 22 5.25 -6.02 -12.49
C ILE A 22 4.34 -7.23 -12.74
N LEU A 23 4.84 -8.27 -13.42
CA LEU A 23 4.09 -9.49 -13.68
C LEU A 23 3.78 -10.24 -12.38
N ILE A 24 4.70 -10.24 -11.41
CA ILE A 24 4.44 -10.75 -10.06
C ILE A 24 3.31 -9.93 -9.40
N LEU A 25 3.39 -8.59 -9.37
CA LEU A 25 2.31 -7.75 -8.80
C LEU A 25 0.96 -8.03 -9.49
N ALA A 26 0.93 -8.14 -10.81
CA ALA A 26 -0.26 -8.44 -11.59
C ALA A 26 -0.82 -9.84 -11.27
N ALA A 27 0.04 -10.83 -11.06
CA ALA A 27 -0.37 -12.17 -10.65
C ALA A 27 -1.03 -12.16 -9.26
N PHE A 28 -0.46 -11.44 -8.29
CA PHE A 28 -1.09 -11.28 -6.96
C PHE A 28 -2.44 -10.57 -7.04
N TRP A 29 -2.54 -9.54 -7.87
CA TRP A 29 -3.82 -8.88 -8.13
C TRP A 29 -4.84 -9.84 -8.77
N GLY A 30 -4.43 -10.65 -9.74
CA GLY A 30 -5.28 -11.65 -10.39
C GLY A 30 -5.77 -12.73 -9.42
N ILE A 31 -4.89 -13.24 -8.54
CA ILE A 31 -5.29 -14.18 -7.48
C ILE A 31 -6.26 -13.49 -6.52
N GLY A 32 -6.00 -12.25 -6.12
CA GLY A 32 -6.91 -11.45 -5.32
C GLY A 32 -8.28 -11.25 -5.96
N TYR A 33 -8.33 -11.11 -7.29
CA TYR A 33 -9.57 -11.02 -8.07
C TYR A 33 -10.35 -12.34 -8.06
N VAL A 34 -9.69 -13.47 -8.32
CA VAL A 34 -10.33 -14.80 -8.24
C VAL A 34 -10.86 -15.06 -6.83
N LEU A 35 -10.08 -14.69 -5.80
CA LEU A 35 -10.47 -14.85 -4.41
C LEU A 35 -11.65 -13.95 -4.04
N HIS A 36 -11.66 -12.70 -4.51
CA HIS A 36 -12.79 -11.78 -4.36
C HIS A 36 -14.07 -12.36 -4.98
N GLN A 37 -13.97 -12.93 -6.18
CA GLN A 37 -15.11 -13.50 -6.90
C GLN A 37 -15.66 -14.77 -6.23
N GLN A 38 -14.79 -15.57 -5.58
CA GLN A 38 -15.18 -16.75 -4.80
C GLN A 38 -15.80 -16.38 -3.44
N LEU A 39 -15.24 -15.37 -2.76
CA LEU A 39 -15.65 -15.00 -1.41
C LEU A 39 -16.84 -14.02 -1.38
N GLY A 40 -17.13 -13.31 -2.46
CA GLY A 40 -18.26 -12.36 -2.54
C GLY A 40 -18.18 -11.20 -1.53
N VAL A 41 -16.99 -10.95 -0.98
CA VAL A 41 -16.78 -9.95 0.09
C VAL A 41 -16.68 -8.56 -0.54
N PRO A 42 -17.26 -7.50 0.05
CA PRO A 42 -17.26 -6.12 -0.47
C PRO A 42 -15.88 -5.42 -0.36
N ILE A 43 -14.78 -6.13 -0.61
CA ILE A 43 -13.41 -5.61 -0.53
C ILE A 43 -12.81 -5.60 -1.93
N SER A 44 -12.20 -4.49 -2.34
CA SER A 44 -11.51 -4.41 -3.64
C SER A 44 -10.49 -5.54 -3.81
N ALA A 45 -10.48 -6.15 -5.01
CA ALA A 45 -9.50 -7.18 -5.39
C ALA A 45 -8.04 -6.73 -5.14
N GLY A 46 -7.75 -5.43 -5.24
CA GLY A 46 -6.42 -4.88 -4.93
C GLY A 46 -6.03 -5.05 -3.46
N ILE A 47 -6.96 -4.84 -2.53
CA ILE A 47 -6.71 -5.01 -1.09
C ILE A 47 -6.49 -6.48 -0.76
N LEU A 48 -7.25 -7.40 -1.37
CA LEU A 48 -7.02 -8.84 -1.25
C LEU A 48 -5.66 -9.25 -1.82
N GLY A 49 -5.29 -8.74 -2.99
CA GLY A 49 -3.98 -9.01 -3.60
C GLY A 49 -2.83 -8.52 -2.73
N MET A 50 -2.96 -7.33 -2.11
CA MET A 50 -1.98 -6.80 -1.17
C MET A 50 -1.87 -7.64 0.11
N LEU A 51 -2.99 -8.10 0.68
CA LEU A 51 -2.99 -9.01 1.83
C LEU A 51 -2.28 -10.33 1.50
N LEU A 52 -2.55 -10.89 0.33
CA LEU A 52 -1.90 -12.12 -0.13
C LEU A 52 -0.39 -11.92 -0.31
N LEU A 53 0.01 -10.80 -0.93
CA LEU A 53 1.42 -10.44 -1.09
C LEU A 53 2.11 -10.25 0.27
N LEU A 54 1.43 -9.63 1.24
CA LEU A 54 1.92 -9.47 2.61
C LEU A 54 2.15 -10.84 3.29
N ILE A 55 1.20 -11.77 3.17
CA ILE A 55 1.34 -13.13 3.71
C ILE A 55 2.52 -13.86 3.06
N CYS A 56 2.66 -13.75 1.74
CA CYS A 56 3.76 -14.35 0.99
C CYS A 56 5.13 -13.78 1.38
N LEU A 57 5.18 -12.47 1.65
CA LEU A 57 6.35 -11.78 2.18
C LEU A 57 6.69 -12.24 3.59
N PHE A 58 5.68 -12.44 4.46
CA PHE A 58 5.87 -12.95 5.81
C PHE A 58 6.41 -14.39 5.81
N LEU A 59 5.94 -15.22 4.86
CA LEU A 59 6.45 -16.56 4.59
C LEU A 59 7.85 -16.55 3.93
N LYS A 60 8.39 -15.37 3.63
CA LYS A 60 9.72 -15.15 3.02
C LYS A 60 9.88 -15.80 1.64
N PHE A 61 8.77 -16.13 0.99
CA PHE A 61 8.73 -16.75 -0.34
C PHE A 61 9.11 -15.73 -1.44
N ILE A 62 8.87 -14.44 -1.17
CA ILE A 62 9.24 -13.31 -2.03
C ILE A 62 10.09 -12.34 -1.21
N LYS A 63 11.14 -11.78 -1.82
CA LYS A 63 11.95 -10.72 -1.20
C LYS A 63 11.38 -9.34 -1.54
N MET A 64 11.47 -8.40 -0.60
CA MET A 64 11.05 -6.99 -0.83
C MET A 64 11.70 -6.36 -2.06
N GLU A 65 12.96 -6.69 -2.32
CA GLU A 65 13.74 -6.22 -3.47
C GLU A 65 13.09 -6.59 -4.83
N GLN A 66 12.29 -7.67 -4.88
CA GLN A 66 11.64 -8.16 -6.10
C GLN A 66 10.30 -7.47 -6.42
N VAL A 67 9.79 -6.64 -5.52
CA VAL A 67 8.48 -5.98 -5.67
C VAL A 67 8.65 -4.46 -5.64
N ALA A 68 9.65 -3.96 -4.90
CA ALA A 68 9.84 -2.52 -4.66
C ALA A 68 10.08 -1.70 -5.93
N MET A 69 10.89 -2.18 -6.89
CA MET A 69 11.17 -1.43 -8.12
C MET A 69 9.97 -1.44 -9.09
N GLY A 70 9.27 -2.57 -9.21
CA GLY A 70 8.04 -2.64 -10.01
C GLY A 70 6.95 -1.74 -9.44
N ALA A 71 6.78 -1.74 -8.11
CA ALA A 71 5.82 -0.89 -7.43
C ALA A 71 6.11 0.60 -7.62
N SER A 72 7.37 1.04 -7.53
CA SER A 72 7.72 2.45 -7.72
C SER A 72 7.48 2.94 -9.14
N VAL A 73 7.73 2.09 -10.15
CA VAL A 73 7.42 2.40 -11.55
C VAL A 73 5.91 2.54 -11.76
N VAL A 74 5.11 1.57 -11.29
CA VAL A 74 3.64 1.63 -11.38
C VAL A 74 3.09 2.86 -10.64
N LEU A 75 3.69 3.21 -9.51
CA LEU A 75 3.33 4.41 -8.75
C LEU A 75 3.69 5.70 -9.49
N GLY A 76 4.78 5.71 -10.25
CA GLY A 76 5.14 6.83 -11.14
C GLY A 76 4.13 7.02 -12.28
N GLU A 77 3.64 5.92 -12.84
CA GLU A 77 2.58 5.91 -13.87
C GLU A 77 1.18 6.21 -13.30
N LEU A 78 1.02 6.33 -11.97
CA LEU A 78 -0.26 6.67 -11.34
C LEU A 78 -0.81 8.01 -11.86
N LEU A 79 0.09 8.95 -12.23
CA LEU A 79 -0.27 10.21 -12.91
C LEU A 79 -1.01 9.99 -14.23
N LEU A 80 -0.57 9.02 -15.03
CA LEU A 80 -1.24 8.65 -16.28
C LEU A 80 -2.65 8.11 -16.02
N PHE A 81 -2.83 7.34 -14.94
CA PHE A 81 -4.15 6.86 -14.51
C PHE A 81 -5.04 7.93 -13.88
N PHE A 82 -4.47 9.03 -13.35
CA PHE A 82 -5.28 10.13 -12.82
C PHE A 82 -6.00 10.92 -13.91
N VAL A 83 -5.41 11.06 -15.10
CA VAL A 83 -6.02 11.78 -16.23
C VAL A 83 -7.44 11.28 -16.55
N PRO A 84 -7.67 9.98 -16.84
CA PRO A 84 -9.01 9.47 -17.13
C PRO A 84 -9.95 9.55 -15.92
N VAL A 85 -9.44 9.37 -14.70
CA VAL A 85 -10.23 9.48 -13.46
C VAL A 85 -10.77 10.90 -13.30
N VAL A 86 -9.95 11.93 -13.50
CA VAL A 86 -10.38 13.33 -13.40
C VAL A 86 -11.39 13.67 -14.48
N ILE A 87 -11.18 13.22 -15.72
CA ILE A 87 -12.12 13.43 -16.82
C ILE A 87 -13.50 12.82 -16.50
N ALA A 88 -13.52 11.60 -15.96
CA ALA A 88 -14.75 10.95 -15.52
C ALA A 88 -15.47 11.79 -14.45
N VAL A 89 -14.77 12.26 -13.42
CA VAL A 89 -15.37 13.10 -12.38
C VAL A 89 -15.93 14.41 -12.93
N VAL A 90 -15.23 15.05 -13.88
CA VAL A 90 -15.69 16.29 -14.51
C VAL A 90 -17.00 16.07 -15.29
N GLN A 91 -17.17 14.93 -15.95
CA GLN A 91 -18.38 14.59 -16.69
C GLN A 91 -19.61 14.43 -15.79
N TYR A 92 -19.43 13.96 -14.56
CA TYR A 92 -20.49 13.76 -13.56
C TYR A 92 -20.65 14.92 -12.57
N LYS A 93 -20.13 16.11 -12.90
CA LYS A 93 -20.17 17.30 -12.01
C LYS A 93 -21.56 17.68 -11.50
N THR A 94 -22.60 17.47 -12.29
CA THR A 94 -23.99 17.78 -11.91
C THR A 94 -24.47 16.91 -10.74
N LEU A 95 -24.10 15.62 -10.70
CA LEU A 95 -24.37 14.75 -9.54
C LEU A 95 -23.53 15.15 -8.31
N PHE A 96 -22.30 15.60 -8.52
CA PHE A 96 -21.45 16.10 -7.44
C PHE A 96 -21.94 17.42 -6.84
N MET A 97 -22.65 18.28 -7.58
CA MET A 97 -23.21 19.51 -6.99
C MET A 97 -24.39 19.23 -6.05
N THR A 98 -25.20 18.21 -6.32
CA THR A 98 -26.31 17.83 -5.44
C THR A 98 -25.86 16.96 -4.27
N GLU A 99 -25.00 15.97 -4.51
CA GLU A 99 -24.61 14.97 -3.49
C GLU A 99 -23.14 15.08 -3.01
N GLY A 100 -22.34 15.96 -3.59
CA GLY A 100 -20.90 16.05 -3.28
C GLY A 100 -20.61 16.46 -1.85
N TRP A 101 -21.51 17.22 -1.21
CA TRP A 101 -21.39 17.55 0.21
C TRP A 101 -21.43 16.29 1.09
N GLN A 102 -22.30 15.32 0.77
CA GLN A 102 -22.41 14.07 1.52
C GLN A 102 -21.15 13.22 1.31
N ILE A 103 -20.60 13.19 0.09
CA ILE A 103 -19.37 12.47 -0.24
C ILE A 103 -18.19 13.03 0.57
N VAL A 104 -17.99 14.35 0.55
CA VAL A 104 -16.91 15.00 1.31
C VAL A 104 -17.04 14.73 2.79
N LEU A 105 -18.24 14.86 3.35
CA LEU A 105 -18.50 14.61 4.76
C LEU A 105 -18.26 13.14 5.13
N SER A 106 -18.69 12.20 4.29
CA SER A 106 -18.47 10.77 4.50
C SER A 106 -16.98 10.40 4.48
N ILE A 107 -16.21 10.94 3.53
CA ILE A 107 -14.76 10.71 3.44
C ILE A 107 -14.04 11.32 4.64
N ALA A 108 -14.38 12.56 5.01
CA ALA A 108 -13.79 13.23 6.15
C ALA A 108 -14.07 12.47 7.45
N LEU A 109 -15.33 12.10 7.70
CA LEU A 109 -15.72 11.30 8.86
C LEU A 109 -15.02 9.95 8.85
N GLY A 110 -15.03 9.23 7.72
CA GLY A 110 -14.36 7.94 7.59
C GLY A 110 -12.87 8.02 7.90
N THR A 111 -12.18 9.06 7.41
CA THR A 111 -10.75 9.27 7.66
C THR A 111 -10.47 9.58 9.12
N ILE A 112 -11.26 10.47 9.74
CA ILE A 112 -11.16 10.78 11.17
C ILE A 112 -11.39 9.52 12.00
N LEU A 113 -12.41 8.73 11.68
CA LEU A 113 -12.76 7.51 12.42
C LEU A 113 -11.66 6.45 12.31
N VAL A 114 -11.05 6.28 11.13
CA VAL A 114 -9.91 5.36 10.91
C VAL A 114 -8.67 5.83 11.66
N MET A 115 -8.34 7.14 11.63
CA MET A 115 -7.22 7.69 12.39
C MET A 115 -7.43 7.54 13.90
N LEU A 116 -8.63 7.87 14.40
CA LEU A 116 -8.99 7.72 15.80
C LEU A 116 -8.93 6.26 16.23
N SER A 117 -9.47 5.34 15.43
CA SER A 117 -9.40 3.89 15.70
C SER A 117 -7.95 3.43 15.84
N THR A 118 -7.09 3.79 14.89
CA THR A 118 -5.66 3.43 14.92
C THR A 118 -4.96 4.03 16.14
N CYS A 119 -5.22 5.31 16.43
CA CYS A 119 -4.67 6.01 17.59
C CYS A 119 -5.12 5.36 18.91
N LEU A 120 -6.39 5.03 19.05
CA LEU A 120 -6.95 4.42 20.25
C LEU A 120 -6.42 3.00 20.45
N THR A 121 -6.28 2.20 19.39
CA THR A 121 -5.64 0.88 19.44
C THR A 121 -4.22 0.96 19.96
N ILE A 122 -3.42 1.89 19.44
CA ILE A 122 -2.04 2.10 19.89
C ILE A 122 -2.01 2.62 21.33
N HIS A 123 -2.88 3.57 21.68
CA HIS A 123 -2.97 4.12 23.03
C HIS A 123 -3.37 3.05 24.06
N TYR A 124 -4.34 2.20 23.72
CA TYR A 124 -4.75 1.08 24.57
C TYR A 124 -3.64 0.04 24.70
N TYR A 125 -2.99 -0.34 23.60
CA TYR A 125 -1.84 -1.25 23.61
C TYR A 125 -0.69 -0.70 24.48
N ASN A 126 -0.36 0.58 24.32
CA ASN A 126 0.68 1.24 25.12
C ASN A 126 0.28 1.33 26.59
N ARG A 127 -0.97 1.68 26.89
CA ARG A 127 -1.51 1.71 28.26
C ARG A 127 -1.43 0.33 28.93
N LEU A 128 -1.83 -0.73 28.23
CA LEU A 128 -1.76 -2.11 28.73
C LEU A 128 -0.30 -2.55 28.94
N LYS A 129 0.60 -2.18 28.03
CA LYS A 129 2.03 -2.46 28.13
C LYS A 129 2.70 -1.70 29.28
N SER A 130 2.30 -0.46 29.56
CA SER A 130 2.79 0.31 30.72
C SER A 130 2.46 -0.37 32.06
N TYR A 131 1.36 -1.12 32.13
CA TYR A 131 0.95 -1.85 33.34
C TYR A 131 1.75 -3.15 33.52
N LEU A 132 2.23 -3.74 32.41
CA LEU A 132 3.09 -4.93 32.41
C LEU A 132 4.58 -4.59 32.61
N GLN A 133 5.03 -3.40 32.21
CA GLN A 133 6.44 -2.98 32.30
C GLN A 133 6.90 -2.56 33.71
N THR A 134 5.98 -2.34 34.66
CA THR A 134 6.30 -2.13 36.08
C THR A 134 6.76 -3.41 36.80
N ARG A 135 6.78 -4.56 36.10
CA ARG A 135 7.27 -5.87 36.61
C ARG A 135 8.39 -6.48 35.77
N LYS A 136 9.35 -5.69 35.30
CA LYS A 136 10.73 -6.21 35.18
C LYS A 136 11.48 -5.86 36.46
N PRO A 137 11.47 -6.72 37.50
CA PRO A 137 12.43 -6.56 38.57
C PRO A 137 13.83 -6.75 37.98
N PHE A 138 14.75 -5.86 38.40
CA PHE A 138 16.20 -5.96 38.29
C PHE A 138 16.74 -7.31 37.78
N GLN A 139 17.25 -7.33 36.54
CA GLN A 139 18.32 -8.25 36.17
C GLN A 139 19.47 -7.37 35.64
N HIS A 140 20.30 -6.82 36.55
CA HIS A 140 21.60 -7.37 36.99
C HIS A 140 22.60 -7.47 35.81
N LYS A 141 23.85 -7.04 35.89
CA LYS A 141 24.74 -6.49 36.92
C LYS A 141 26.13 -6.51 36.26
N HIS A 142 26.94 -5.48 36.47
CA HIS A 142 28.40 -5.43 36.29
C HIS A 142 29.01 -6.08 35.02
N ILE A 143 29.60 -5.25 34.17
CA ILE A 143 31.07 -5.08 34.06
C ILE A 143 31.31 -3.82 33.22
#